data_AF-A0A537A9S9-F1
#
_entry.id   AF-A0A537A9S9-F1
#
_cell.length_a   1.000
_cell.length_b   1.000
_cell.length_c   1.000
_cell.angle_alpha   90.00
_cell.angle_beta   90.00
_cell.angle_gamma   90.00
#
_symmetry.space_group_name_H-M   'P 1'
#
loop_
_entity.id
_entity.type
_entity.pdbx_description
1 polymer ?
#
loop_
_entity_poly.entity_id
_entity_poly.type
_entity_poly.pdbx_seq_one_letter_code
_entity_poly.pdbx_strand_id
1 'polypeptide(L)'
;MKLIWKFNIVLVGICVLGFAVAALVAHLVLHANAKDEILRTARLMMEAAGATRDYTNTQIKPLLETQLKYTFLPQTVPAFAATEQFNELRKKHADFIYKEATLNPTNPRDRASDWEADIINQFRASPATPESYGERDTPTGRTLFLARPLQIKSQACLECHSTVDAAPKTMLDLYGNANGFGWKMNEIIGMQVVSVPTAIPVARANQAFRTLMLMLGIIFLMMIVLLNVMLYSIVVKRVTRLSKIAEQVSLGNMEAGEFRSRNKDEIGVLTDALGRMKTSLVQAMNMLEEK
;
A
#
# COMPACT_ATOMS: atom_id res chain seq x y z
N MET A 1 7.94 -16.84 41.84
CA MET A 1 6.93 -16.76 40.75
C MET A 1 6.59 -18.17 40.27
N LYS A 2 5.29 -18.52 40.17
CA LYS A 2 4.87 -19.83 39.63
C LYS A 2 5.39 -20.02 38.20
N LEU A 3 5.72 -21.25 37.82
CA LEU A 3 6.27 -21.60 36.49
C LEU A 3 5.43 -21.04 35.32
N ILE A 4 4.10 -21.04 35.47
CA ILE A 4 3.14 -20.45 34.53
C ILE A 4 3.43 -18.98 34.22
N TRP A 5 3.78 -18.19 35.23
CA TRP A 5 4.03 -16.76 35.03
C TRP A 5 5.28 -16.52 34.21
N LYS A 6 6.36 -17.27 34.46
CA LYS A 6 7.59 -17.19 33.67
C LYS A 6 7.33 -17.58 32.22
N PHE A 7 6.60 -18.67 32.00
CA PHE A 7 6.22 -19.12 30.66
C PHE A 7 5.36 -18.08 29.92
N ASN A 8 4.34 -17.54 30.58
CA ASN A 8 3.43 -16.57 29.96
C ASN A 8 4.11 -15.26 29.59
N ILE A 9 5.05 -14.78 30.40
CA ILE A 9 5.81 -13.57 30.05
C ILE A 9 6.61 -13.80 28.76
N VAL A 10 7.29 -14.95 28.65
CA VAL A 10 8.07 -15.29 27.44
C VAL A 10 7.14 -15.47 26.24
N LEU A 11 6.05 -16.22 26.40
CA LEU A 11 5.09 -16.49 25.33
C LEU A 11 4.45 -15.21 24.80
N VAL A 12 3.96 -14.35 25.70
CA VAL A 12 3.37 -13.06 25.32
C VAL A 12 4.43 -12.17 24.67
N GLY A 13 5.66 -12.13 25.20
CA GLY A 13 6.75 -11.37 24.59
C GLY A 13 7.03 -11.77 23.14
N ILE A 14 7.12 -13.08 22.86
CA ILE A 14 7.30 -13.61 21.50
C ILE A 14 6.10 -13.29 20.61
N CYS A 15 4.87 -13.44 21.12
CA CYS A 15 3.66 -13.15 20.35
C CYS A 15 3.55 -11.66 20.00
N VAL A 16 3.84 -10.77 20.96
CA VAL A 16 3.85 -9.31 20.73
C VAL A 16 4.92 -8.93 19.72
N LEU A 17 6.13 -9.50 19.83
CA LEU A 17 7.20 -9.25 18.86
C LEU A 17 6.79 -9.72 17.45
N GLY A 18 6.27 -10.93 17.34
CA GLY A 18 5.80 -11.48 16.05
C GLY A 18 4.66 -10.66 15.45
N PHE A 19 3.69 -10.24 16.27
CA PHE A 19 2.59 -9.39 15.85
C PHE A 19 3.08 -8.01 15.39
N ALA A 20 4.03 -7.40 16.11
CA ALA A 20 4.61 -6.10 15.74
C ALA A 20 5.37 -6.18 14.40
N VAL A 21 6.18 -7.22 14.19
CA VAL A 21 6.87 -7.45 12.91
C VAL A 21 5.86 -7.66 11.78
N ALA A 22 4.85 -8.50 11.99
CA ALA A 22 3.80 -8.73 10.99
C ALA A 22 3.03 -7.45 10.66
N ALA A 23 2.70 -6.63 11.67
CA ALA A 23 2.05 -5.34 11.48
C ALA A 23 2.92 -4.38 10.65
N LEU A 24 4.21 -4.28 10.95
CA LEU A 24 5.12 -3.42 10.20
C LEU A 24 5.24 -3.85 8.74
N VAL A 25 5.47 -5.15 8.50
CA VAL A 25 5.57 -5.70 7.14
C VAL A 25 4.25 -5.51 6.37
N ALA A 26 3.12 -5.87 6.98
CA ALA A 26 1.81 -5.72 6.34
C ALA A 26 1.50 -4.27 6.00
N HIS A 27 1.81 -3.33 6.90
CA HIS A 27 1.60 -1.90 6.67
C HIS A 27 2.42 -1.41 5.47
N LEU A 28 3.71 -1.75 5.41
CA LEU A 28 4.60 -1.37 4.31
C LEU A 28 4.13 -1.94 2.97
N VAL A 29 3.83 -3.24 2.93
CA VAL A 29 3.41 -3.93 1.70
C VAL A 29 2.06 -3.40 1.20
N LEU A 30 1.07 -3.25 2.08
CA LEU A 30 -0.27 -2.80 1.68
C LEU A 30 -0.27 -1.35 1.19
N HIS A 31 0.50 -0.46 1.83
CA HIS A 31 0.60 0.93 1.38
C HIS A 31 1.43 1.07 0.10
N ALA A 32 2.51 0.30 -0.06
CA ALA A 32 3.27 0.26 -1.32
C ALA A 32 2.39 -0.21 -2.48
N ASN A 33 1.65 -1.31 -2.28
CA ASN A 33 0.72 -1.83 -3.28
C ASN A 33 -0.37 -0.82 -3.65
N ALA A 34 -0.90 -0.07 -2.66
CA ALA A 34 -1.88 0.97 -2.93
C ALA A 34 -1.31 2.11 -3.79
N LYS A 35 -0.07 2.53 -3.55
CA LYS A 35 0.61 3.54 -4.37
C LYS A 35 0.84 3.04 -5.80
N ASP A 36 1.30 1.80 -5.95
CA ASP A 36 1.51 1.17 -7.26
C ASP A 36 0.21 1.00 -8.04
N GLU A 37 -0.90 0.69 -7.36
CA GLU A 37 -2.22 0.65 -7.97
C GLU A 37 -2.64 2.03 -8.49
N ILE A 38 -2.49 3.08 -7.68
CA ILE A 38 -2.79 4.46 -8.09
C ILE A 38 -1.95 4.87 -9.31
N LEU A 39 -0.63 4.62 -9.28
CA LEU A 39 0.26 4.94 -10.39
C LEU A 39 -0.10 4.19 -11.67
N ARG A 40 -0.48 2.92 -11.57
CA ARG A 40 -0.92 2.12 -12.71
C ARG A 40 -2.21 2.67 -13.32
N THR A 41 -3.18 3.07 -12.49
CA THR A 41 -4.40 3.75 -12.95
C THR A 41 -4.06 5.06 -13.64
N ALA A 42 -3.18 5.87 -13.06
CA ALA A 42 -2.74 7.14 -13.65
C ALA A 42 -2.04 6.94 -15.01
N ARG A 43 -1.16 5.94 -15.12
CA ARG A 43 -0.53 5.57 -16.40
C ARG A 43 -1.56 5.11 -17.43
N LEU A 44 -2.53 4.27 -17.04
CA LEU A 44 -3.58 3.82 -17.95
C LEU A 44 -4.42 5.00 -18.47
N MET A 45 -4.74 5.97 -17.62
CA MET A 45 -5.42 7.20 -18.05
C MET A 45 -4.55 8.02 -19.01
N MET A 46 -3.25 8.12 -18.75
CA MET A 46 -2.31 8.80 -19.64
C MET A 46 -2.23 8.11 -21.01
N GLU A 47 -2.20 6.78 -21.05
CA GLU A 47 -2.25 6.00 -22.29
C GLU A 47 -3.59 6.18 -23.02
N ALA A 48 -4.71 6.22 -22.29
CA ALA A 48 -6.03 6.48 -22.89
C ALA A 48 -6.13 7.89 -23.50
N ALA A 49 -5.51 8.89 -22.85
CA ALA A 49 -5.38 10.22 -23.43
C ALA A 49 -4.51 10.19 -24.71
N GLY A 50 -3.39 9.47 -24.68
CA GLY A 50 -2.54 9.24 -25.86
C GLY A 50 -3.30 8.59 -27.01
N ALA A 51 -4.02 7.51 -26.75
CA ALA A 51 -4.84 6.82 -27.74
C ALA A 51 -5.94 7.74 -28.32
N THR A 52 -6.58 8.57 -27.50
CA THR A 52 -7.55 9.56 -27.95
C THR A 52 -6.91 10.60 -28.88
N ARG A 53 -5.70 11.06 -28.54
CA ARG A 53 -4.93 11.98 -29.38
C ARG A 53 -4.61 11.37 -30.74
N ASP A 54 -4.09 10.15 -30.73
CA ASP A 54 -3.68 9.43 -31.94
C ASP A 54 -4.89 9.15 -32.83
N TYR A 55 -6.00 8.68 -32.27
CA TYR A 55 -7.26 8.49 -32.99
C TYR A 55 -7.77 9.79 -33.63
N THR A 56 -7.76 10.89 -32.86
CA THR A 56 -8.20 12.20 -33.35
C THR A 56 -7.34 12.66 -34.53
N ASN A 57 -6.02 12.52 -34.42
CA ASN A 57 -5.10 13.00 -35.46
C ASN A 57 -5.12 12.12 -36.71
N THR A 58 -5.21 10.80 -36.55
CA THR A 58 -5.06 9.84 -37.65
C THR A 58 -6.37 9.51 -38.36
N GLN A 59 -7.50 9.52 -37.64
CA GLN A 59 -8.80 9.13 -38.21
C GLN A 59 -9.78 10.30 -38.32
N ILE A 60 -9.82 11.22 -37.35
CA ILE A 60 -10.84 12.28 -37.34
C ILE A 60 -10.41 13.50 -38.16
N LYS A 61 -9.20 14.03 -37.92
CA LYS A 61 -8.70 15.24 -38.61
C LYS A 61 -8.80 15.13 -40.14
N PRO A 62 -8.39 14.03 -40.80
CA PRO A 62 -8.46 13.91 -42.26
C PRO A 62 -9.87 14.04 -42.83
N LEU A 63 -10.90 13.60 -42.09
CA LEU A 63 -12.30 13.64 -42.52
C LEU A 63 -12.88 15.06 -42.52
N LEU A 64 -12.20 16.00 -41.85
CA LEU A 64 -12.69 17.37 -41.63
C LEU A 64 -11.81 18.44 -42.29
N GLU A 65 -10.79 18.05 -43.08
CA GLU A 65 -9.84 18.99 -43.70
C GLU A 65 -10.52 20.07 -44.54
N THR A 66 -11.60 19.73 -45.26
CA THR A 66 -12.32 20.71 -46.09
C THR A 66 -13.06 21.72 -45.22
N GLN A 67 -13.72 21.26 -44.16
CA GLN A 67 -14.49 22.09 -43.22
C GLN A 67 -13.55 23.03 -42.45
N LEU A 68 -12.36 22.57 -42.07
CA LEU A 68 -11.35 23.36 -41.35
C LEU A 68 -10.87 24.60 -42.11
N LYS A 69 -11.00 24.62 -43.45
CA LYS A 69 -10.69 25.79 -44.28
C LYS A 69 -11.68 26.94 -44.06
N TYR A 70 -12.89 26.64 -43.59
CA TYR A 70 -13.97 27.62 -43.41
C TYR A 70 -14.24 27.91 -41.94
N THR A 71 -14.16 26.90 -41.07
CA THR A 71 -14.44 27.04 -39.64
C THR A 71 -13.46 26.21 -38.84
N PHE A 72 -12.86 26.79 -37.79
CA PHE A 72 -12.00 26.04 -36.89
C PHE A 72 -12.84 25.16 -35.98
N LEU A 73 -12.54 23.86 -35.98
CA LEU A 73 -13.23 22.87 -35.17
C LEU A 73 -12.25 22.36 -34.09
N PRO A 74 -12.34 22.82 -32.83
CA PRO A 74 -11.43 22.38 -31.78
C PRO A 74 -11.39 20.86 -31.60
N GLN A 75 -12.46 20.16 -31.96
CA GLN A 75 -12.59 18.71 -31.91
C GLN A 75 -11.57 17.97 -32.80
N THR A 76 -10.97 18.64 -33.79
CA THR A 76 -9.89 18.05 -34.61
C THR A 76 -8.51 18.19 -33.96
N VAL A 77 -8.39 18.93 -32.86
CA VAL A 77 -7.13 19.09 -32.11
C VAL A 77 -7.00 17.93 -31.11
N PRO A 78 -5.94 17.11 -31.19
CA PRO A 78 -5.76 15.95 -30.32
C PRO A 78 -5.84 16.28 -28.81
N ALA A 79 -5.22 17.38 -28.40
CA ALA A 79 -5.22 17.84 -27.01
C ALA A 79 -6.63 18.21 -26.51
N PHE A 80 -7.43 18.85 -27.37
CA PHE A 80 -8.79 19.23 -27.05
C PHE A 80 -9.66 18.00 -26.87
N ALA A 81 -9.61 17.05 -27.81
CA ALA A 81 -10.39 15.81 -27.74
C ALA A 81 -10.07 14.98 -26.49
N ALA A 82 -8.79 14.81 -26.15
CA ALA A 82 -8.39 14.13 -24.92
C ALA A 82 -8.89 14.85 -23.67
N THR A 83 -8.74 16.18 -23.61
CA THR A 83 -9.21 16.98 -22.48
C THR A 83 -10.72 16.90 -22.30
N GLU A 84 -11.51 17.03 -23.38
CA GLU A 84 -12.97 16.95 -23.32
C GLU A 84 -13.45 15.55 -22.94
N GLN A 85 -12.81 14.48 -23.42
CA GLN A 85 -13.14 13.12 -23.01
C GLN A 85 -12.99 12.93 -21.49
N PHE A 86 -11.89 13.43 -20.91
CA PHE A 86 -11.70 13.38 -19.46
C PHE A 86 -12.60 14.35 -18.70
N ASN A 87 -12.99 15.49 -19.27
CA ASN A 87 -14.03 16.35 -18.69
C ASN A 87 -15.37 15.63 -18.59
N GLU A 88 -15.74 14.84 -19.60
CA GLU A 88 -16.93 13.98 -19.54
C GLU A 88 -16.79 12.88 -18.49
N LEU A 89 -15.63 12.23 -18.39
CA LEU A 89 -15.35 11.25 -17.33
C LEU A 89 -15.51 11.87 -15.93
N ARG A 90 -15.03 13.10 -15.76
CA ARG A 90 -15.05 13.83 -14.50
C ARG A 90 -16.46 14.09 -13.98
N LYS A 91 -17.49 14.13 -14.84
CA LYS A 91 -18.89 14.24 -14.39
C LYS A 91 -19.31 13.09 -13.47
N LYS A 92 -18.74 11.90 -13.66
CA LYS A 92 -18.96 10.72 -12.79
C LYS A 92 -17.80 10.45 -11.82
N HIS A 93 -16.62 11.00 -12.13
CA HIS A 93 -15.38 10.77 -11.39
C HIS A 93 -14.68 12.11 -11.11
N ALA A 94 -15.28 12.95 -10.25
CA ALA A 94 -14.92 14.37 -10.07
C ALA A 94 -13.44 14.64 -9.71
N ASP A 95 -12.80 13.69 -9.02
CA ASP A 95 -11.43 13.79 -8.54
C ASP A 95 -10.38 13.29 -9.54
N PHE A 96 -10.81 12.68 -10.65
CA PHE A 96 -9.95 12.22 -11.72
C PHE A 96 -9.79 13.35 -12.74
N ILE A 97 -8.60 13.93 -12.80
CA ILE A 97 -8.34 15.10 -13.63
C ILE A 97 -7.25 14.76 -14.63
N TYR A 98 -7.48 15.13 -15.88
CA TYR A 98 -6.47 15.17 -16.92
C TYR A 98 -6.35 16.60 -17.43
N LYS A 99 -5.12 17.05 -17.67
CA LYS A 99 -4.83 18.36 -18.24
C LYS A 99 -3.56 18.30 -19.08
N GLU A 100 -3.53 19.01 -20.20
CA GLU A 100 -2.29 19.31 -20.91
C GLU A 100 -1.80 20.71 -20.53
N ALA A 101 -1.03 20.79 -19.46
CA ALA A 101 -0.53 22.05 -18.93
C ALA A 101 0.65 22.56 -19.77
N THR A 102 0.54 23.76 -20.34
CA THR A 102 1.60 24.35 -21.15
C THR A 102 1.96 25.75 -20.66
N LEU A 103 3.21 26.17 -20.87
CA LEU A 103 3.68 27.49 -20.44
C LEU A 103 3.07 28.62 -21.28
N ASN A 104 2.84 28.35 -22.57
CA ASN A 104 2.21 29.26 -23.52
C ASN A 104 1.15 28.51 -24.36
N PRO A 105 -0.05 28.26 -23.81
CA PRO A 105 -1.12 27.56 -24.53
C PRO A 105 -1.82 28.47 -25.54
N THR A 106 -2.43 27.87 -26.57
CA THR A 106 -3.45 28.57 -27.37
C THR A 106 -4.70 28.85 -26.55
N ASN A 107 -5.22 27.85 -25.84
CA ASN A 107 -6.40 28.01 -25.00
C ASN A 107 -5.99 28.36 -23.56
N PRO A 108 -6.39 29.53 -23.00
CA PRO A 108 -5.97 29.95 -21.67
C PRO A 108 -6.29 28.94 -20.54
N ARG A 109 -7.28 28.06 -20.72
CA ARG A 109 -7.61 27.00 -19.76
C ARG A 109 -6.46 26.02 -19.51
N ASP A 110 -5.59 25.87 -20.50
CA ASP A 110 -4.47 24.91 -20.52
C ASP A 110 -3.18 25.54 -19.98
N ARG A 111 -3.24 26.79 -19.50
CA ARG A 111 -2.09 27.49 -18.93
C ARG A 111 -1.63 26.76 -17.67
N ALA A 112 -0.33 26.50 -17.61
CA ALA A 112 0.31 25.92 -16.44
C ALA A 112 0.12 26.84 -15.22
N SER A 113 -0.31 26.25 -14.11
CA SER A 113 -0.19 26.83 -12.78
C SER A 113 1.26 26.74 -12.28
N ASP A 114 1.59 27.42 -11.18
CA ASP A 114 2.97 27.55 -10.72
C ASP A 114 3.67 26.19 -10.50
N TRP A 115 3.02 25.26 -9.80
CA TRP A 115 3.57 23.91 -9.58
C TRP A 115 3.68 23.09 -10.88
N GLU A 116 2.80 23.33 -11.85
CA GLU A 116 2.88 22.69 -13.17
C GLU A 116 4.08 23.23 -13.94
N ALA A 117 4.31 24.55 -13.88
CA ALA A 117 5.45 25.20 -14.50
C ALA A 117 6.78 24.69 -13.93
N ASP A 118 6.86 24.44 -12.62
CA ASP A 118 8.05 23.86 -11.98
C ASP A 118 8.38 22.48 -12.57
N ILE A 119 7.38 21.60 -12.74
CA ILE A 119 7.59 20.27 -13.33
C ILE A 119 7.96 20.37 -14.81
N ILE A 120 7.33 21.29 -15.56
CA ILE A 120 7.68 21.53 -16.96
C ILE A 120 9.15 21.98 -17.07
N ASN A 121 9.61 22.86 -16.19
CA ASN A 121 10.99 23.31 -16.16
C ASN A 121 11.96 22.19 -15.75
N GLN A 122 11.56 21.27 -14.86
CA GLN A 122 12.33 20.05 -14.58
C GLN A 122 12.48 19.17 -15.82
N PHE A 123 11.42 18.97 -16.60
CA PHE A 123 11.50 18.25 -17.87
C PHE A 123 12.39 18.97 -18.90
N ARG A 124 12.35 20.31 -18.96
CA ARG A 124 13.25 21.10 -19.81
C ARG A 124 14.72 20.95 -19.40
N ALA A 125 15.01 20.89 -18.10
CA ALA A 125 16.35 20.69 -17.57
C ALA A 125 16.86 19.25 -17.79
N SER A 126 15.97 18.26 -17.77
CA SER A 126 16.28 16.84 -17.96
C SER A 126 15.37 16.21 -19.03
N PRO A 127 15.61 16.48 -20.34
CA PRO A 127 14.72 16.01 -21.42
C PRO A 127 14.61 14.49 -21.57
N ALA A 128 15.56 13.74 -20.99
CA ALA A 128 15.57 12.28 -20.99
C ALA A 128 14.58 11.67 -19.98
N THR A 129 14.02 12.45 -19.06
CA THR A 129 13.08 11.97 -18.05
C THR A 129 11.71 11.70 -18.68
N PRO A 130 11.24 10.44 -18.74
CA PRO A 130 10.02 10.09 -19.48
C PRO A 130 8.74 10.42 -18.71
N GLU A 131 8.81 10.43 -17.38
CA GLU A 131 7.69 10.74 -16.50
C GLU A 131 8.18 11.28 -15.15
N SER A 132 7.31 12.04 -14.48
CA SER A 132 7.49 12.50 -13.11
C SER A 132 6.18 12.27 -12.36
N TYR A 133 6.26 11.85 -11.11
CA TYR A 133 5.08 11.63 -10.28
C TYR A 133 5.35 12.07 -8.85
N GLY A 134 4.27 12.39 -8.13
CA GLY A 134 4.36 12.84 -6.76
C GLY A 134 2.99 12.96 -6.13
N GLU A 135 2.97 13.30 -4.85
CA GLU A 135 1.74 13.52 -4.10
C GLU A 135 1.63 14.99 -3.73
N ARG A 136 0.42 15.53 -3.80
CA ARG A 136 0.12 16.91 -3.43
C ARG A 136 -1.20 17.03 -2.68
N ASP A 137 -1.26 17.95 -1.74
CA ASP A 137 -2.51 18.32 -1.10
C ASP A 137 -3.29 19.25 -2.02
N THR A 138 -4.58 18.97 -2.20
CA THR A 138 -5.51 19.82 -2.95
C THR A 138 -6.72 20.13 -2.06
N PRO A 139 -7.55 21.14 -2.40
CA PRO A 139 -8.76 21.43 -1.63
C PRO A 139 -9.73 20.23 -1.49
N THR A 140 -9.68 19.27 -2.42
CA THR A 140 -10.51 18.05 -2.37
C THR A 140 -9.81 16.86 -1.73
N GLY A 141 -8.58 17.03 -1.26
CA GLY A 141 -7.78 16.03 -0.55
C GLY A 141 -6.42 15.75 -1.20
N ARG A 142 -5.69 14.79 -0.63
CA ARG A 142 -4.41 14.32 -1.16
C ARG A 142 -4.63 13.65 -2.52
N THR A 143 -3.89 14.10 -3.52
CA THR A 143 -3.90 13.54 -4.87
C THR A 143 -2.50 13.10 -5.26
N LEU A 144 -2.40 12.00 -6.00
CA LEU A 144 -1.20 11.62 -6.70
C LEU A 144 -1.28 12.20 -8.11
N PHE A 145 -0.22 12.85 -8.57
CA PHE A 145 -0.10 13.27 -9.96
C PHE A 145 0.92 12.39 -10.69
N LEU A 146 0.66 12.15 -11.97
CA LEU A 146 1.61 11.57 -12.92
C LEU A 146 1.67 12.49 -14.14
N ALA A 147 2.87 12.93 -14.47
CA ALA A 147 3.16 13.87 -15.53
C ALA A 147 4.10 13.26 -16.57
N ARG A 148 3.88 13.57 -17.84
CA ARG A 148 4.78 13.25 -18.96
C ARG A 148 5.09 14.51 -19.76
N PRO A 149 6.33 14.70 -20.23
CA PRO A 149 6.69 15.90 -20.98
C PRO A 149 5.94 15.95 -22.32
N LEU A 150 5.43 17.13 -22.67
CA LEU A 150 4.83 17.39 -23.97
C LEU A 150 5.90 18.02 -24.87
N GLN A 151 6.62 17.17 -25.59
CA GLN A 151 7.67 17.58 -26.53
C GLN A 151 7.13 17.65 -27.97
N ILE A 152 7.48 18.71 -28.69
CA ILE A 152 7.13 18.85 -30.11
C ILE A 152 7.99 17.91 -30.95
N LYS A 153 7.45 16.74 -31.28
CA LYS A 153 8.12 15.71 -32.10
C LYS A 153 7.62 15.64 -33.55
N SER A 154 6.67 16.48 -33.94
CA SER A 154 6.10 16.48 -35.28
C SER A 154 6.04 17.89 -35.88
N GLN A 155 6.40 17.99 -37.16
CA GLN A 155 6.30 19.23 -37.93
C GLN A 155 4.84 19.70 -38.07
N ALA A 156 3.87 18.79 -38.01
CA ALA A 156 2.45 19.12 -38.09
C ALA A 156 1.98 20.06 -36.95
N CYS A 157 2.66 20.03 -35.79
CA CYS A 157 2.38 20.97 -34.71
C CYS A 157 2.75 22.41 -35.10
N LEU A 158 3.80 22.57 -35.90
CA LEU A 158 4.33 23.87 -36.31
C LEU A 158 3.51 24.52 -37.42
N GLU A 159 2.60 23.79 -38.08
CA GLU A 159 1.61 24.36 -39.01
C GLU A 159 0.72 25.40 -38.32
N CYS A 160 0.37 25.17 -37.04
CA CYS A 160 -0.48 26.06 -36.26
C CYS A 160 0.29 26.90 -35.23
N HIS A 161 1.41 26.39 -34.71
CA HIS A 161 2.06 26.95 -33.51
C HIS A 161 3.44 27.57 -33.75
N SER A 162 3.91 27.64 -35.00
CA SER A 162 5.20 28.29 -35.32
C SER A 162 5.12 29.81 -35.19
N THR A 163 4.46 30.47 -36.13
CA THR A 163 4.26 31.93 -36.18
C THR A 163 2.79 32.24 -36.38
N VAL A 164 2.37 33.46 -36.03
CA VAL A 164 0.99 33.91 -36.22
C VAL A 164 0.60 33.86 -37.71
N ASP A 165 1.51 34.26 -38.61
CA ASP A 165 1.23 34.33 -40.05
C ASP A 165 1.07 32.94 -40.70
N ALA A 166 1.71 31.92 -40.15
CA ALA A 166 1.59 30.54 -40.62
C ALA A 166 0.30 29.86 -40.15
N ALA A 167 -0.29 30.35 -39.05
CA ALA A 167 -1.43 29.71 -38.41
C ALA A 167 -2.72 29.84 -39.25
N PRO A 168 -3.63 28.85 -39.21
CA PRO A 168 -4.91 28.96 -39.89
C PRO A 168 -5.70 30.19 -39.43
N LYS A 169 -6.20 30.99 -40.37
CA LYS A 169 -7.01 32.18 -40.05
C LYS A 169 -8.20 31.85 -39.16
N THR A 170 -8.85 30.73 -39.44
CA THR A 170 -9.99 30.23 -38.65
C THR A 170 -9.62 29.96 -37.18
N MET A 171 -8.38 29.56 -36.89
CA MET A 171 -7.88 29.40 -35.51
C MET A 171 -7.67 30.76 -34.84
N LEU A 172 -7.10 31.72 -35.57
CA LEU A 172 -6.87 33.09 -35.08
C LEU A 172 -8.20 33.80 -34.79
N ASP A 173 -9.23 33.57 -35.60
CA ASP A 173 -10.56 34.13 -35.38
C ASP A 173 -11.18 33.64 -34.05
N LEU A 174 -10.85 32.42 -33.63
CA LEU A 174 -11.38 31.83 -32.39
C LEU A 174 -10.53 32.15 -31.15
N TYR A 175 -9.19 32.07 -31.26
CA TYR A 175 -8.28 32.15 -30.12
C TYR A 175 -7.42 33.43 -30.08
N GLY A 176 -7.44 34.23 -31.14
CA GLY A 176 -6.57 35.39 -31.31
C GLY A 176 -5.12 35.02 -31.59
N ASN A 177 -4.25 36.03 -31.53
CA ASN A 177 -2.82 35.95 -31.86
C ASN A 177 -1.89 36.10 -30.65
N ALA A 178 -2.43 36.19 -29.43
CA ALA A 178 -1.67 36.58 -28.25
C ALA A 178 -0.86 35.43 -27.61
N ASN A 179 -1.29 34.17 -27.75
CA ASN A 179 -0.69 33.02 -27.07
C ASN A 179 -0.66 31.78 -27.98
N GLY A 180 0.16 30.79 -27.64
CA GLY A 180 0.20 29.51 -28.36
C GLY A 180 1.03 29.49 -29.64
N PHE A 181 1.96 30.43 -29.79
CA PHE A 181 2.90 30.52 -30.91
C PHE A 181 4.36 30.51 -30.43
N GLY A 182 5.30 30.41 -31.36
CA GLY A 182 6.73 30.42 -31.11
C GLY A 182 7.30 29.07 -30.71
N TRP A 183 6.53 27.98 -30.85
CA TRP A 183 6.98 26.63 -30.52
C TRP A 183 8.06 26.18 -31.49
N LYS A 184 9.06 25.46 -30.97
CA LYS A 184 10.16 24.91 -31.78
C LYS A 184 10.13 23.39 -31.80
N MET A 185 10.66 22.82 -32.89
CA MET A 185 10.86 21.39 -32.98
C MET A 185 11.77 20.90 -31.84
N ASN A 186 11.42 19.77 -31.25
CA ASN A 186 12.05 19.15 -30.08
C ASN A 186 11.97 19.96 -28.77
N GLU A 187 11.23 21.07 -28.73
CA GLU A 187 11.00 21.82 -27.50
C GLU A 187 9.96 21.13 -26.61
N ILE A 188 10.20 21.12 -25.29
CA ILE A 188 9.20 20.76 -24.28
C ILE A 188 8.40 22.01 -23.96
N ILE A 189 7.17 22.09 -24.47
CA ILE A 189 6.29 23.25 -24.33
C ILE A 189 5.41 23.18 -23.08
N GLY A 190 5.33 22.00 -22.48
CA GLY A 190 4.43 21.70 -21.38
C GLY A 190 4.54 20.25 -20.93
N MET A 191 3.48 19.78 -20.29
CA MET A 191 3.32 18.41 -19.85
C MET A 191 1.86 17.96 -19.94
N GLN A 192 1.68 16.66 -20.13
CA GLN A 192 0.41 16.02 -19.86
C GLN A 192 0.42 15.61 -18.39
N VAL A 193 -0.63 15.90 -17.63
CA VAL A 193 -0.73 15.55 -16.22
C VAL A 193 -2.06 14.91 -15.90
N VAL A 194 -2.00 13.77 -15.21
CA VAL A 194 -3.14 13.09 -14.62
C VAL A 194 -3.06 13.26 -13.10
N SER A 195 -4.17 13.64 -12.46
CA SER A 195 -4.31 13.62 -11.00
C SER A 195 -5.36 12.58 -10.61
N VAL A 196 -5.00 11.70 -9.67
CA VAL A 196 -5.85 10.62 -9.15
C VAL A 196 -5.97 10.76 -7.64
N PRO A 197 -7.18 10.61 -7.05
CA PRO A 197 -7.35 10.65 -5.61
C PRO A 197 -6.67 9.46 -4.93
N THR A 198 -5.94 9.71 -3.85
CA THR A 198 -5.30 8.63 -3.07
C THR A 198 -6.23 8.04 -2.01
N ALA A 199 -7.33 8.75 -1.69
CA ALA A 199 -8.23 8.40 -0.59
C ALA A 199 -8.81 6.98 -0.71
N ILE A 200 -9.29 6.58 -1.90
CA ILE A 200 -9.96 5.28 -2.07
C ILE A 200 -8.97 4.11 -1.93
N PRO A 201 -7.83 4.07 -2.67
CA PRO A 201 -6.90 2.95 -2.54
C PRO A 201 -6.23 2.89 -1.16
N VAL A 202 -5.92 4.03 -0.55
CA VAL A 202 -5.38 4.08 0.82
C VAL A 202 -6.41 3.61 1.85
N ALA A 203 -7.69 4.00 1.72
CA ALA A 203 -8.74 3.50 2.59
C ALA A 203 -8.92 1.97 2.47
N ARG A 204 -8.83 1.42 1.26
CA ARG A 204 -8.85 -0.04 1.03
C ARG A 204 -7.65 -0.73 1.67
N ALA A 205 -6.44 -0.17 1.52
CA ALA A 205 -5.24 -0.70 2.18
C ALA A 205 -5.38 -0.71 3.71
N ASN A 206 -5.89 0.39 4.29
CA ASN A 206 -6.15 0.49 5.72
C ASN A 206 -7.21 -0.51 6.19
N GLN A 207 -8.28 -0.72 5.41
CA GLN A 207 -9.29 -1.71 5.73
C GLN A 207 -8.70 -3.13 5.69
N ALA A 208 -7.95 -3.48 4.64
CA ALA A 208 -7.29 -4.77 4.52
C ALA A 208 -6.29 -5.00 5.68
N PHE A 209 -5.52 -3.97 6.04
CA PHE A 209 -4.60 -4.01 7.17
C PHE A 209 -5.32 -4.31 8.48
N ARG A 210 -6.39 -3.58 8.79
CA ARG A 210 -7.19 -3.81 10.02
C ARG A 210 -7.78 -5.20 10.06
N THR A 211 -8.35 -5.68 8.96
CA THR A 211 -8.91 -7.03 8.87
C THR A 211 -7.84 -8.09 9.12
N LEU A 212 -6.67 -7.96 8.47
CA LEU A 212 -5.54 -8.87 8.65
C LEU A 212 -5.04 -8.88 10.09
N MET A 213 -4.85 -7.70 10.70
CA MET A 213 -4.39 -7.58 12.09
C MET A 213 -5.40 -8.13 13.08
N LEU A 214 -6.71 -7.96 12.84
CA LEU A 214 -7.75 -8.55 13.66
C LEU A 214 -7.74 -10.08 13.59
N MET A 215 -7.66 -10.64 12.38
CA MET A 215 -7.56 -12.10 12.20
C MET A 215 -6.30 -12.66 12.86
N LEU A 216 -5.16 -12.01 12.66
CA LEU A 216 -3.89 -12.41 13.24
C LEU A 216 -3.92 -12.31 14.77
N GLY A 217 -4.52 -11.26 15.32
CA GLY A 217 -4.72 -11.08 16.75
C GLY A 217 -5.56 -12.20 17.37
N ILE A 218 -6.65 -12.60 16.71
CA ILE A 218 -7.46 -13.75 17.13
C ILE A 218 -6.64 -15.04 17.13
N ILE A 219 -5.82 -15.28 16.09
CA ILE A 219 -4.96 -16.47 15.99
C ILE A 219 -3.94 -16.50 17.13
N PHE A 220 -3.24 -15.39 17.39
CA PHE A 220 -2.29 -15.30 18.51
C PHE A 220 -2.98 -15.51 19.85
N LEU A 221 -4.15 -14.92 20.07
CA LEU A 221 -4.92 -15.12 21.29
C LEU A 221 -5.31 -16.59 21.48
N MET A 222 -5.80 -17.25 20.42
CA MET A 222 -6.16 -18.66 20.46
C MET A 222 -4.93 -19.53 20.76
N MET A 223 -3.79 -19.23 20.16
CA MET A 223 -2.52 -19.93 20.40
C MET A 223 -2.07 -19.77 21.86
N ILE A 224 -2.16 -18.57 22.44
CA ILE A 224 -1.82 -18.32 23.85
C ILE A 224 -2.70 -19.17 24.76
N VAL A 225 -4.02 -19.19 24.52
CA VAL A 225 -4.97 -19.98 25.30
C VAL A 225 -4.65 -21.47 25.18
N LEU A 226 -4.46 -21.98 23.97
CA LEU A 226 -4.22 -23.40 23.71
C LEU A 226 -2.91 -23.87 24.36
N LEU A 227 -1.83 -23.09 24.24
CA LEU A 227 -0.55 -23.40 24.89
C LEU A 227 -0.64 -23.35 26.41
N ASN A 228 -1.42 -22.41 26.98
CA ASN A 228 -1.65 -22.36 28.43
C ASN A 228 -2.43 -23.58 28.93
N VAL A 229 -3.50 -23.97 28.22
CA VAL A 229 -4.29 -25.16 28.55
C VAL A 229 -3.42 -26.41 28.47
N MET A 230 -2.60 -26.52 27.42
CA MET A 230 -1.65 -27.62 27.24
C MET A 230 -0.62 -27.67 28.38
N LEU A 231 0.04 -26.54 28.69
CA LEU A 231 1.04 -26.47 29.75
C LEU A 231 0.43 -26.80 31.12
N TYR A 232 -0.76 -26.27 31.40
CA TYR A 232 -1.44 -26.52 32.66
C TYR A 232 -1.81 -28.00 32.84
N SER A 233 -2.43 -28.60 31.81
CA SER A 233 -2.93 -29.97 31.85
C SER A 233 -1.81 -31.02 31.83
N ILE A 234 -0.80 -30.83 31.00
CA ILE A 234 0.28 -31.80 30.79
C ILE A 234 1.37 -31.66 31.88
N VAL A 235 1.80 -30.43 32.19
CA VAL A 235 2.97 -30.21 33.05
C VAL A 235 2.56 -29.76 34.45
N VAL A 236 1.91 -28.60 34.57
CA VAL A 236 1.75 -27.92 35.86
C VAL A 236 0.89 -28.75 36.82
N LYS A 237 -0.25 -29.29 36.37
CA LYS A 237 -1.13 -30.11 37.21
C LYS A 237 -0.40 -31.35 37.75
N ARG A 238 0.41 -32.01 36.92
CA ARG A 238 1.14 -33.23 37.30
C ARG A 238 2.28 -32.92 38.27
N VAL A 239 3.10 -31.92 37.97
CA VAL A 239 4.21 -31.50 38.83
C VAL A 239 3.69 -30.99 40.18
N THR A 240 2.61 -30.21 40.20
CA THR A 240 2.00 -29.71 41.44
C THR A 240 1.48 -30.87 42.31
N ARG A 241 0.92 -31.92 41.70
CA ARG A 241 0.49 -33.13 42.43
C ARG A 241 1.69 -33.83 43.07
N LEU A 242 2.77 -34.06 42.31
CA LEU A 242 3.98 -34.71 42.83
C LEU A 242 4.62 -33.90 43.96
N SER A 243 4.70 -32.58 43.79
CA SER A 243 5.25 -31.66 44.81
C SER A 243 4.47 -31.73 46.13
N LYS A 244 3.13 -31.79 46.07
CA LYS A 244 2.28 -31.89 47.27
C LYS A 244 2.47 -33.21 48.02
N ILE A 245 2.60 -34.32 47.29
CA ILE A 245 2.86 -35.63 47.91
C ILE A 245 4.26 -35.63 48.57
N ALA A 246 5.27 -35.11 47.89
CA ALA A 246 6.62 -35.01 48.42
C ALA A 246 6.70 -34.11 49.67
N GLU A 247 5.99 -32.98 49.68
CA GLU A 247 5.89 -32.08 50.83
C GLU A 247 5.28 -32.77 52.06
N GLN A 248 4.22 -33.56 51.88
CA GLN A 248 3.61 -34.33 52.97
C GLN A 248 4.55 -35.41 53.52
N VAL A 249 5.23 -36.15 52.65
CA VAL A 249 6.24 -37.15 53.05
C VAL A 249 7.39 -36.48 53.83
N SER A 250 7.83 -35.30 53.39
CA SER A 250 8.88 -34.53 54.08
C SER A 250 8.47 -34.03 55.47
N LEU A 251 7.18 -33.86 55.73
CA LEU A 251 6.63 -33.47 57.03
C LEU A 251 6.35 -34.67 57.95
N GLY A 252 6.79 -35.88 57.57
CA GLY A 252 6.62 -37.11 58.34
C GLY A 252 5.33 -37.88 58.06
N ASN A 253 4.48 -37.40 57.14
CA ASN A 253 3.28 -38.13 56.74
C ASN A 253 3.63 -39.20 55.69
N MET A 254 4.09 -40.36 56.15
CA MET A 254 4.54 -41.46 55.29
C MET A 254 3.40 -42.16 54.54
N GLU A 255 2.15 -41.99 54.99
CA GLU A 255 0.97 -42.50 54.28
C GLU A 255 0.46 -41.55 53.18
N ALA A 256 1.08 -40.37 53.03
CA ALA A 256 0.67 -39.42 52.00
C ALA A 256 0.88 -39.99 50.60
N GLY A 257 -0.19 -40.52 49.99
CA GLY A 257 -0.32 -40.91 48.59
C GLY A 257 0.71 -41.91 48.05
N GLU A 258 0.45 -42.45 46.85
CA GLU A 258 1.44 -43.24 46.11
C GLU A 258 1.96 -42.47 44.90
N PHE A 259 3.28 -42.47 44.73
CA PHE A 259 3.94 -42.03 43.51
C PHE A 259 3.84 -43.14 42.46
N ARG A 260 2.71 -43.21 41.74
CA ARG A 260 2.52 -44.12 40.61
C ARG A 260 2.28 -43.33 39.32
N SER A 261 3.14 -43.57 38.32
CA SER A 261 2.93 -43.09 36.95
C SER A 261 2.48 -44.23 36.04
N ARG A 262 1.55 -43.92 35.11
CA ARG A 262 1.24 -44.76 33.94
C ARG A 262 2.00 -44.32 32.68
N ASN A 263 2.56 -43.11 32.69
CA ASN A 263 3.22 -42.49 31.55
C ASN A 263 4.72 -42.73 31.60
N LYS A 264 5.34 -42.85 30.41
CA LYS A 264 6.80 -42.99 30.22
C LYS A 264 7.49 -41.67 29.83
N ASP A 265 6.79 -40.54 29.99
CA ASP A 265 7.37 -39.20 29.80
C ASP A 265 8.33 -38.85 30.97
N GLU A 266 9.05 -37.74 30.85
CA GLU A 266 10.05 -37.31 31.85
C GLU A 266 9.43 -37.12 33.24
N ILE A 267 8.16 -36.71 33.31
CA ILE A 267 7.40 -36.59 34.56
C ILE A 267 7.11 -37.98 35.14
N GLY A 268 6.83 -38.96 34.28
CA GLY A 268 6.68 -40.36 34.69
C GLY A 268 7.94 -40.95 35.30
N VAL A 269 9.09 -40.77 34.64
CA VAL A 269 10.38 -41.23 35.16
C VAL A 269 10.70 -40.58 36.52
N LEU A 270 10.43 -39.27 36.66
CA LEU A 270 10.57 -38.57 37.94
C LEU A 270 9.63 -39.12 39.02
N THR A 271 8.39 -39.45 38.66
CA THR A 271 7.41 -40.03 39.59
C THR A 271 7.93 -41.34 40.16
N ASP A 272 8.46 -42.22 39.30
CA ASP A 272 8.96 -43.53 39.72
C ASP A 272 10.22 -43.39 40.61
N ALA A 273 11.10 -42.43 40.30
CA ALA A 273 12.26 -42.14 41.13
C ALA A 273 11.87 -41.63 42.53
N LEU A 274 10.90 -40.71 42.62
CA LEU A 274 10.35 -40.23 43.90
C LEU A 274 9.67 -41.35 44.69
N GLY A 275 8.98 -42.26 43.99
CA GLY A 275 8.38 -43.45 44.61
C GLY A 275 9.43 -44.34 45.29
N ARG A 276 10.52 -44.66 44.59
CA ARG A 276 11.63 -45.44 45.19
C ARG A 276 12.25 -44.73 46.39
N MET A 277 12.47 -43.42 46.29
CA MET A 277 13.03 -42.62 47.39
C MET A 277 12.13 -42.64 48.64
N LYS A 278 10.80 -42.50 48.46
CA LYS A 278 9.83 -42.62 49.57
C LYS A 278 9.95 -43.98 50.25
N THR A 279 9.98 -45.08 49.50
CA THR A 279 10.08 -46.43 50.05
C THR A 279 11.36 -46.63 50.86
N SER A 280 12.51 -46.17 50.35
CA SER A 280 13.78 -46.25 51.08
C SER A 280 13.78 -45.43 52.37
N LEU A 281 13.16 -44.24 52.36
CA LEU A 281 13.03 -43.39 53.55
C LEU A 281 12.16 -44.04 54.63
N VAL A 282 11.01 -44.60 54.25
CA VAL A 282 10.12 -45.32 55.19
C VAL A 282 10.85 -46.50 55.82
N GLN A 283 11.57 -47.29 55.03
CA GLN A 283 12.37 -48.41 55.55
C GLN A 283 13.43 -47.94 56.55
N ALA A 284 14.15 -46.87 56.24
CA ALA A 284 15.18 -46.33 57.13
C ALA A 284 14.60 -45.79 58.46
N MET A 285 13.43 -45.16 58.43
CA MET A 285 12.76 -44.70 59.64
C MET A 285 12.28 -45.86 60.52
N ASN A 286 11.69 -46.90 59.93
CA ASN A 286 11.28 -48.09 60.69
C ASN A 286 12.49 -48.77 61.37
N MET A 287 13.64 -48.82 60.70
CA MET A 287 14.88 -49.36 61.30
C MET A 287 15.43 -48.53 62.47
N LEU A 288 15.11 -47.24 62.54
CA LEU A 288 15.48 -46.37 63.65
C LEU A 288 14.51 -46.49 64.84
N GLU A 289 13.23 -46.77 64.59
CA GLU A 289 12.22 -47.01 65.63
C GLU A 289 12.31 -48.40 66.28
N GLU A 290 12.86 -49.40 65.56
CA GLU A 290 13.09 -50.76 66.08
C GLU A 290 14.35 -50.90 66.97
N LYS A 291 15.04 -49.80 67.26
CA LYS A 291 16.19 -49.73 68.20
C LYS A 291 15.83 -49.02 69.49
#